data_AF-A0A402AZ48-F1
#
_entry.id   AF-A0A402AZ48-F1
#
_cell.length_a   1.000
_cell.length_b   1.000
_cell.length_c   1.000
_cell.angle_alpha   90.00
_cell.angle_beta   90.00
_cell.angle_gamma   90.00
#
_symmetry.space_group_name_H-M   'P 1'
#
loop_
_entity.id
_entity.type
_entity.pdbx_description
1 polymer ?
#
loop_
_entity_poly.entity_id
_entity_poly.type
_entity_poly.pdbx_seq_one_letter_code
_entity_poly.pdbx_strand_id
1 'polypeptide(L)' 'MVTRKELKESFKKSGNIVIVGASLAGLRAAEVLRKEEFKGQITVIGDEPYEPYDRPRSLNRC' A
#
# COMPACT_ATOMS: atom_id res chain seq x y z
N MET A 1 30.73 -7.65 -11.93
CA MET A 1 29.63 -8.62 -12.12
C MET A 1 28.69 -8.46 -10.95
N VAL A 2 27.64 -7.64 -11.08
CA VAL A 2 26.74 -7.33 -9.95
C VAL A 2 25.96 -8.59 -9.59
N THR A 3 26.06 -9.04 -8.34
CA THR A 3 25.36 -10.25 -7.91
C THR A 3 23.89 -9.96 -7.61
N ARG A 4 23.01 -10.96 -7.81
CA ARG A 4 21.58 -10.85 -7.48
C ARG A 4 21.31 -10.45 -6.03
N LYS A 5 22.24 -10.77 -5.11
CA LYS A 5 22.16 -10.38 -3.70
C LYS A 5 22.32 -8.86 -3.52
N GLU A 6 23.32 -8.26 -4.17
CA GLU A 6 23.58 -6.82 -4.08
C GLU A 6 22.41 -5.98 -4.63
N LEU A 7 21.82 -6.43 -5.74
CA LEU A 7 20.62 -5.79 -6.31
C LEU A 7 19.44 -5.83 -5.34
N LYS A 8 19.20 -6.98 -4.69
CA LYS A 8 18.14 -7.11 -3.68
C LYS A 8 18.38 -6.20 -2.49
N GLU A 9 19.62 -6.10 -2.02
CA GLU A 9 19.99 -5.28 -0.86
C GLU A 9 19.82 -3.78 -1.15
N SER A 10 20.29 -3.34 -2.32
CA SER A 10 20.09 -1.96 -2.79
C SER A 10 18.61 -1.65 -2.93
N PHE A 11 17.83 -2.57 -3.51
CA PHE A 11 16.40 -2.38 -3.66
C PHE A 11 15.65 -2.38 -2.32
N LYS A 12 16.06 -3.19 -1.33
CA LYS A 12 15.50 -3.12 0.03
C LYS A 12 15.75 -1.76 0.69
N LYS A 13 16.86 -1.07 0.36
CA LYS A 13 17.19 0.25 0.93
C LYS A 13 16.44 1.40 0.27
N SER A 14 16.24 1.39 -1.05
CA SER A 14 15.74 2.56 -1.80
C SER A 14 14.69 2.24 -2.86
N GLY A 15 14.16 1.02 -2.89
CA GLY A 15 13.14 0.62 -3.85
C GLY A 15 11.79 1.27 -3.55
N ASN A 16 10.97 1.44 -4.58
CA ASN A 16 9.59 1.89 -4.46
C ASN A 16 8.67 0.75 -4.87
N ILE A 17 7.76 0.35 -3.98
CA ILE A 17 6.78 -0.71 -4.23
C ILE A 17 5.38 -0.11 -4.12
N VAL A 18 4.58 -0.29 -5.17
CA VAL A 18 3.17 0.09 -5.20
C VAL A 18 2.32 -1.17 -5.14
N ILE A 19 1.47 -1.28 -4.14
CA ILE A 19 0.51 -2.37 -3.93
C ILE A 19 -0.86 -1.85 -4.33
N VAL A 20 -1.46 -2.41 -5.37
CA VAL A 20 -2.81 -2.05 -5.83
C VAL A 20 -3.81 -3.07 -5.27
N GLY A 21 -4.72 -2.60 -4.44
CA GLY A 21 -5.71 -3.39 -3.68
C GLY A 21 -5.41 -3.42 -2.19
N ALA A 22 -6.04 -2.53 -1.40
CA ALA A 22 -5.93 -2.48 0.07
C ALA A 22 -6.77 -3.54 0.80
N SER A 23 -7.11 -4.65 0.13
CA SER A 23 -7.76 -5.80 0.75
C SER A 23 -6.76 -6.64 1.58
N LEU A 24 -7.16 -7.83 2.04
CA LEU A 24 -6.34 -8.73 2.85
C LEU A 24 -4.99 -9.05 2.17
N ALA A 25 -4.98 -9.28 0.87
CA ALA A 25 -3.76 -9.61 0.13
C ALA A 25 -2.75 -8.44 0.12
N GLY A 26 -3.22 -7.21 -0.06
CA GLY A 26 -2.36 -6.03 -0.06
C GLY A 26 -1.77 -5.71 1.31
N LEU A 27 -2.58 -5.86 2.37
CA LEU A 27 -2.11 -5.72 3.75
C LEU A 27 -1.05 -6.78 4.09
N ARG A 28 -1.30 -8.05 3.76
CA ARG A 28 -0.32 -9.13 3.98
C ARG A 28 0.97 -8.90 3.20
N ALA A 29 0.89 -8.41 1.97
CA ALA A 29 2.06 -8.06 1.18
C ALA A 29 2.89 -6.94 1.84
N ALA A 30 2.24 -5.87 2.31
CA ALA A 30 2.90 -4.79 3.03
C ALA A 30 3.55 -5.28 4.34
N GLU A 31 2.86 -6.14 5.11
CA GLU A 31 3.39 -6.75 6.34
C GLU A 31 4.65 -7.58 6.08
N VAL A 32 4.64 -8.42 5.05
CA VAL A 32 5.81 -9.25 4.69
C VAL A 32 6.98 -8.38 4.25
N LEU A 33 6.73 -7.34 3.45
CA LEU A 33 7.78 -6.40 3.04
C LEU A 33 8.44 -5.72 4.25
N ARG A 34 7.66 -5.33 5.26
CA ARG A 34 8.21 -4.77 6.50
C ARG A 34 8.99 -5.79 7.33
N LYS A 35 8.51 -7.03 7.43
CA LYS A 35 9.24 -8.14 8.10
C LYS A 35 10.56 -8.46 7.40
N GLU A 36 10.60 -8.33 6.09
CA GLU A 36 11.79 -8.51 5.25
C GLU A 36 12.76 -7.32 5.29
N GLU A 37 12.60 -6.38 6.24
CA GLU A 37 13.43 -5.19 6.40
C GLU A 37 13.46 -4.28 5.15
N PHE A 38 12.36 -4.21 4.41
CA PHE A 38 12.21 -3.25 3.32
C PHE A 38 12.10 -1.82 3.90
N LYS A 39 13.14 -1.03 3.66
CA LYS A 39 13.25 0.39 4.06
C LYS A 39 12.85 1.35 2.94
N GLY A 40 12.64 0.83 1.73
CA GLY A 40 12.11 1.57 0.61
C GLY A 40 10.66 2.06 0.83
N GLN A 41 10.18 2.88 -0.10
CA GLN A 41 8.84 3.43 -0.05
C GLN A 41 7.80 2.37 -0.42
N ILE A 42 6.78 2.20 0.42
CA ILE A 42 5.64 1.30 0.15
C ILE A 42 4.40 2.18 0.05
N THR A 43 3.72 2.13 -1.10
CA THR A 43 2.46 2.82 -1.33
C THR A 43 1.37 1.77 -1.54
N VAL A 44 0.32 1.80 -0.71
CA VAL A 44 -0.84 0.91 -0.87
C VAL A 44 -1.98 1.74 -1.41
N ILE A 45 -2.56 1.32 -2.53
CA ILE A 45 -3.68 1.96 -3.19
C ILE A 45 -4.91 1.08 -2.97
N GLY A 46 -5.90 1.58 -2.22
CA GLY A 46 -7.17 0.91 -2.00
C GLY A 46 -8.24 1.36 -3.01
N ASP A 47 -9.15 0.45 -3.34
CA ASP A 47 -10.31 0.71 -4.20
C ASP A 47 -11.53 1.24 -3.39
N GLU A 48 -11.30 1.79 -2.19
CA GLU A 48 -12.28 2.60 -1.48
C GLU A 48 -11.94 4.09 -1.70
N PRO A 49 -12.43 4.70 -2.81
CA PRO A 49 -12.21 6.11 -3.11
C PRO A 49 -13.14 7.05 -2.34
N TYR A 50 -13.87 6.57 -1.33
CA TYR A 50 -14.83 7.38 -0.60
C TYR A 50 -14.43 7.52 0.86
N GLU A 51 -14.19 8.77 1.28
CA GLU A 51 -14.56 9.17 2.63
C GLU A 51 -16.00 8.70 2.87
N PRO A 52 -16.37 8.22 4.07
CA PRO A 52 -17.75 7.96 4.41
C PRO A 52 -18.53 9.25 4.13
N TYR A 53 -19.22 9.32 3.00
CA TYR A 53 -20.06 10.47 2.71
C TYR A 53 -21.14 10.45 3.77
N ASP A 54 -21.06 11.40 4.70
CA ASP A 54 -22.14 11.70 5.61
C ASP A 54 -23.26 12.18 4.71
N ARG A 55 -24.22 11.29 4.38
CA ARG A 55 -25.44 11.68 3.68
C ARG A 55 -26.13 12.63 4.66
N PRO A 56 -26.11 13.98 4.50
CA PRO A 56 -26.97 14.75 5.36
C PRO A 56 -28.38 14.27 5.02
N ARG A 57 -29.13 13.81 6.03
CA ARG A 57 -30.56 13.57 5.87
C ARG A 57 -31.19 14.91 5.48
N SER A 58 -31.20 15.25 4.20
CA SER A 58 -32.07 16.30 3.70
C SER A 58 -33.46 15.70 3.64
N LEU A 59 -34.08 15.74 4.81
CA LEU A 59 -35.51 15.66 5.02
C LEU A 59 -36.16 16.83 4.26
N ASN A 60 -36.43 16.66 2.96
CA ASN A 60 -37.42 17.50 2.30
C ASN A 60 -38.80 16.84 2.48
N ARG A 61 -39.35 17.19 3.63
CA ARG A 61 -40.78 17.25 3.90
C ARG A 61 -41.30 18.57 3.29
N CYS A 62 -42.53 18.49 2.79
CA CYS A 62 -43.34 19.49 2.06
C CYS A 62 -43.09 19.57 0.57
#